data_AF-V4K593-F1
#
_entry.id   AF-V4K593-F1
#
_cell.length_a   1.000
_cell.length_b   1.000
_cell.length_c   1.000
_cell.angle_alpha   90.00
_cell.angle_beta   90.00
_cell.angle_gamma   90.00
#
_symmetry.space_group_name_H-M   'P 1'
#
loop_
_entity.id
_entity.type
_entity.pdbx_description
1 polymer ?
#
loop_
_entity_poly.entity_id
_entity_poly.type
_entity_poly.pdbx_seq_one_letter_code
_entity_poly.pdbx_strand_id
1 'polypeptide(L)'
;MKALSRPWYAKELGEPLSWVVGVLVTAVTLEGLQAFSPTTYVPIPSPVLVGVIVGMVLHELMHRNVARRYGLLSRYVVNVLGVIVSLLTLPLPFKIIAPGYTSVYVFGPPSPRKRRGLLESVVAGPSINMLLSFLALVAGVIARVGGAYEAFLWLVQFAWVNAYLAFFNLLPLPPLDGSRCSGSA
;
A
#
# COMPACT_ATOMS: atom_id res chain seq x y z
N MET A 1 -15.19 -37.14 2.41
CA MET A 1 -14.03 -36.31 2.01
C MET A 1 -13.85 -35.22 3.06
N LYS A 2 -12.79 -35.25 3.87
CA LYS A 2 -12.50 -34.14 4.81
C LYS A 2 -12.13 -32.94 3.97
N ALA A 3 -12.87 -31.83 4.09
CA ALA A 3 -12.47 -30.57 3.48
C ALA A 3 -11.05 -30.25 3.97
N LEU A 4 -10.09 -30.17 3.05
CA LEU A 4 -8.73 -29.71 3.35
C LEU A 4 -8.88 -28.29 3.90
N SER A 5 -8.77 -28.14 5.23
CA SER A 5 -8.80 -26.82 5.86
C SER A 5 -7.66 -26.01 5.26
N ARG A 6 -7.96 -24.82 4.73
CA ARG A 6 -6.92 -23.90 4.25
C ARG A 6 -5.83 -23.77 5.32
N PRO A 7 -4.54 -23.81 4.95
CA PRO A 7 -3.45 -23.71 5.91
C PRO A 7 -3.58 -22.43 6.75
N TRP A 8 -3.04 -22.44 7.98
CA TRP A 8 -3.28 -21.39 8.96
C TRP A 8 -2.92 -19.97 8.46
N TYR A 9 -1.90 -19.85 7.61
CA TYR A 9 -1.48 -18.58 7.00
C TYR A 9 -2.42 -18.07 5.89
N ALA A 10 -3.35 -18.89 5.42
CA ALA A 10 -4.34 -18.56 4.39
C ALA A 10 -5.73 -18.25 4.98
N LYS A 11 -5.86 -18.20 6.32
CA LYS A 11 -7.07 -17.71 6.98
C LYS A 11 -7.12 -16.19 6.86
N GLU A 12 -8.17 -15.70 6.21
CA GLU A 12 -8.39 -14.28 5.99
C GLU A 12 -8.99 -13.64 7.25
N LEU A 13 -8.36 -12.58 7.75
CA LEU A 13 -8.92 -11.79 8.84
C LEU A 13 -10.16 -11.03 8.35
N GLY A 14 -11.00 -10.61 9.30
CA GLY A 14 -12.05 -9.64 9.01
C GLY A 14 -11.46 -8.38 8.37
N GLU A 15 -12.21 -7.76 7.47
CA GLU A 15 -11.72 -6.62 6.70
C GLU A 15 -11.27 -5.43 7.58
N PRO A 16 -11.99 -5.02 8.65
CA PRO A 16 -11.54 -3.94 9.52
C PRO A 16 -10.20 -4.26 10.21
N LEU A 17 -10.03 -5.49 10.69
CA LEU A 17 -8.79 -5.94 11.31
C LEU A 17 -7.65 -6.01 10.29
N SER A 18 -7.95 -6.41 9.05
CA SER A 18 -6.98 -6.40 7.97
C SER A 18 -6.45 -4.99 7.76
N TRP A 19 -7.32 -3.98 7.66
CA TRP A 19 -6.89 -2.59 7.52
C TRP A 19 -5.98 -2.12 8.65
N VAL A 20 -6.38 -2.35 9.91
CA VAL A 20 -5.59 -1.94 11.08
C VAL A 20 -4.21 -2.60 11.05
N VAL A 21 -4.14 -3.91 10.84
CA VAL A 21 -2.87 -4.64 10.77
C VAL A 21 -2.03 -4.18 9.58
N GLY A 22 -2.63 -3.98 8.41
CA GLY A 22 -1.95 -3.52 7.20
C GLY A 22 -1.29 -2.16 7.36
N VAL A 23 -2.04 -1.19 7.89
CA VAL A 23 -1.53 0.17 8.14
C VAL A 23 -0.42 0.13 9.20
N LEU A 24 -0.65 -0.56 10.32
CA LEU A 24 0.31 -0.64 11.41
C LEU A 24 1.62 -1.29 10.97
N VAL A 25 1.54 -2.44 10.29
CA VAL A 25 2.74 -3.14 9.80
C VAL A 25 3.47 -2.30 8.77
N THR A 26 2.76 -1.66 7.82
CA THR A 26 3.41 -0.79 6.83
C THR A 26 4.14 0.37 7.49
N ALA A 27 3.50 1.04 8.45
CA ALA A 27 4.08 2.18 9.17
C ALA A 27 5.33 1.76 9.94
N VAL A 28 5.22 0.69 10.75
CA VAL A 28 6.35 0.16 11.54
C VAL A 28 7.48 -0.31 10.63
N THR A 29 7.18 -1.01 9.53
CA THR A 29 8.21 -1.47 8.58
C THR A 29 8.96 -0.31 7.91
N LEU A 30 8.27 0.75 7.51
CA LEU A 30 8.90 1.92 6.88
C LEU A 30 9.72 2.76 7.85
N GLU A 31 9.23 2.93 9.07
CA GLU A 31 9.98 3.61 10.14
C GLU A 31 11.17 2.77 10.61
N GLY A 32 11.10 1.44 10.55
CA GLY A 32 12.15 0.57 11.07
C GLY A 32 12.20 0.59 12.60
N LEU A 33 13.39 0.46 13.17
CA LEU A 33 13.56 0.40 14.64
C LEU A 33 13.17 1.71 15.35
N GLN A 34 13.21 2.85 14.66
CA GLN A 34 12.82 4.14 15.24
C GLN A 34 11.31 4.26 15.49
N ALA A 35 10.50 3.34 14.93
CA ALA A 35 9.06 3.27 15.17
C ALA A 35 8.71 3.16 16.66
N PHE A 36 9.64 2.62 17.47
CA PHE A 36 9.48 2.40 18.90
C PHE A 36 10.04 3.56 19.76
N SER A 37 10.55 4.62 19.13
CA SER A 37 11.00 5.83 19.84
C SER A 37 9.87 6.87 19.90
N PRO A 38 9.51 7.39 21.08
CA PRO A 38 8.51 8.46 21.20
C PRO A 38 8.89 9.75 20.46
N THR A 39 10.19 10.01 20.31
CA THR A 39 10.71 11.20 19.61
C THR A 39 10.39 11.21 18.11
N THR A 40 10.01 10.07 17.53
CA THR A 40 9.63 9.96 16.12
C THR A 40 8.30 10.67 15.82
N TYR A 41 7.44 10.87 16.82
CA TYR A 41 6.06 11.35 16.62
C TYR A 41 5.78 12.75 17.17
N VAL A 42 6.76 13.39 17.81
CA VAL A 42 6.61 14.67 18.52
C VAL A 42 7.75 15.61 18.12
N PRO A 43 7.48 16.89 17.78
CA PRO A 43 6.21 17.62 17.91
C PRO A 43 5.30 17.60 16.67
N ILE A 44 5.83 17.25 15.50
CA ILE A 44 5.07 17.17 14.25
C ILE A 44 4.79 15.68 13.96
N PRO A 45 3.58 15.29 13.53
CA PRO A 45 3.30 13.92 13.14
C PRO A 45 4.31 13.43 12.10
N SER A 46 4.82 12.21 12.29
CA SER A 46 5.80 11.65 11.36
C SER A 46 5.27 11.70 9.91
N PRO A 47 6.02 12.26 8.95
CA PRO A 47 5.63 12.25 7.54
C PRO A 47 5.52 10.83 6.98
N VAL A 48 6.25 9.86 7.56
CA VAL A 48 6.15 8.45 7.21
C VAL A 48 4.82 7.87 7.69
N LEU A 49 4.45 8.09 8.95
CA LEU A 49 3.17 7.64 9.48
C LEU A 49 2.00 8.23 8.69
N VAL A 50 2.01 9.54 8.44
CA VAL A 50 0.96 10.21 7.65
C VAL A 50 0.96 9.73 6.20
N GLY A 51 2.14 9.57 5.60
CA GLY A 51 2.32 9.02 4.25
C GLY A 51 1.76 7.61 4.12
N VAL A 52 1.94 6.76 5.13
CA VAL A 52 1.36 5.41 5.15
C VAL A 52 -0.15 5.46 5.35
N ILE A 53 -0.64 6.16 6.37
CA ILE A 53 -2.09 6.21 6.64
C ILE A 53 -2.85 6.77 5.43
N VAL A 54 -2.38 7.86 4.83
CA VAL A 54 -3.04 8.47 3.68
C VAL A 54 -2.75 7.68 2.41
N GLY A 55 -1.48 7.43 2.11
CA GLY A 55 -1.03 6.79 0.88
C GLY A 55 -1.52 5.35 0.75
N MET A 56 -1.23 4.48 1.73
CA MET A 56 -1.66 3.08 1.67
C MET A 56 -3.19 2.93 1.68
N VAL A 57 -3.91 3.72 2.49
CA VAL A 57 -5.38 3.64 2.50
C VAL A 57 -5.96 4.06 1.16
N LEU A 58 -5.52 5.19 0.60
CA LEU A 58 -6.00 5.64 -0.70
C LEU A 58 -5.58 4.67 -1.82
N HIS A 59 -4.37 4.12 -1.79
CA HIS A 59 -3.86 3.10 -2.71
C HIS A 59 -4.81 1.91 -2.79
N GLU A 60 -5.11 1.30 -1.65
CA GLU A 60 -5.97 0.12 -1.55
C GLU A 60 -7.45 0.44 -1.84
N LEU A 61 -7.92 1.63 -1.45
CA LEU A 61 -9.26 2.09 -1.83
C LEU A 61 -9.37 2.30 -3.35
N MET A 62 -8.31 2.76 -4.03
CA MET A 62 -8.33 2.93 -5.48
C MET A 62 -8.40 1.59 -6.22
N HIS A 63 -7.60 0.60 -5.82
CA HIS A 63 -7.73 -0.78 -6.32
C HIS A 63 -9.18 -1.27 -6.20
N ARG A 64 -9.74 -1.13 -5.00
CA ARG A 64 -11.08 -1.59 -4.67
C ARG A 64 -12.16 -0.88 -5.48
N ASN A 65 -12.13 0.45 -5.50
CA ASN A 65 -13.16 1.28 -6.13
C ASN A 65 -13.15 1.11 -7.64
N VAL A 66 -11.97 1.03 -8.27
CA VAL A 66 -11.88 0.75 -9.70
C VAL A 66 -12.44 -0.63 -10.01
N ALA A 67 -12.05 -1.68 -9.28
CA ALA A 67 -12.61 -3.02 -9.48
C ALA A 67 -14.14 -3.04 -9.37
N ARG A 68 -14.72 -2.36 -8.37
CA ARG A 68 -16.17 -2.28 -8.15
C ARG A 68 -16.92 -1.55 -9.26
N ARG A 69 -16.32 -0.55 -9.91
CA ARG A 69 -16.91 0.13 -11.09
C ARG A 69 -17.11 -0.82 -12.28
N TYR A 70 -16.34 -1.91 -12.33
CA TYR A 70 -16.47 -2.97 -13.32
C TYR A 70 -17.36 -4.14 -12.87
N GLY A 71 -18.04 -4.02 -11.73
CA GLY A 71 -18.92 -5.06 -11.18
C GLY A 71 -18.19 -6.21 -10.50
N LEU A 72 -16.91 -6.02 -10.14
CA LEU A 72 -16.12 -7.00 -9.41
C LEU A 72 -16.27 -6.77 -7.91
N LEU A 73 -16.36 -7.85 -7.14
CA LEU A 73 -16.28 -7.75 -5.68
C LEU A 73 -14.82 -7.61 -5.29
N SER A 74 -14.55 -6.72 -4.33
CA SER A 74 -13.19 -6.47 -3.87
C SER A 74 -13.17 -6.17 -2.37
N ARG A 75 -12.17 -6.72 -1.67
CA ARG A 75 -11.93 -6.46 -0.25
C ARG A 75 -10.43 -6.43 0.04
N TYR A 76 -10.03 -5.65 1.02
CA TYR A 76 -8.65 -5.64 1.50
C TYR A 76 -8.45 -6.83 2.45
N VAL A 77 -7.38 -7.58 2.23
CA VAL A 77 -7.06 -8.77 3.01
C VAL A 77 -5.60 -8.70 3.41
N VAL A 78 -5.32 -8.91 4.70
CA VAL A 78 -3.95 -9.07 5.18
C VAL A 78 -3.40 -10.44 4.79
N ASN A 79 -2.15 -10.44 4.34
CA ASN A 79 -1.40 -11.64 4.04
C ASN A 79 -0.41 -11.91 5.17
N VAL A 80 -0.61 -12.99 5.93
CA VAL A 80 0.24 -13.33 7.09
C VAL A 80 1.71 -13.48 6.70
N LEU A 81 2.00 -14.13 5.57
CA LEU A 81 3.39 -14.25 5.10
C LEU A 81 3.97 -12.90 4.72
N GLY A 82 3.16 -12.06 4.08
CA GLY A 82 3.53 -10.70 3.72
C GLY A 82 3.83 -9.82 4.93
N VAL A 83 3.06 -9.96 6.01
CA VAL A 83 3.33 -9.32 7.31
C VAL A 83 4.66 -9.78 7.89
N ILE A 84 4.90 -11.10 7.95
CA ILE A 84 6.14 -11.66 8.48
C ILE A 84 7.34 -11.13 7.69
N VAL A 85 7.30 -11.20 6.36
CA VAL A 85 8.36 -10.69 5.49
C VAL A 85 8.58 -9.19 5.73
N SER A 86 7.51 -8.40 5.82
CA SER A 86 7.61 -6.95 6.06
C SER A 86 8.31 -6.64 7.39
N LEU A 87 7.97 -7.38 8.44
CA LEU A 87 8.58 -7.22 9.76
C LEU A 87 10.04 -7.72 9.82
N LEU A 88 10.39 -8.78 9.09
CA LEU A 88 11.77 -9.27 9.01
C LEU A 88 12.72 -8.24 8.37
N THR A 89 12.20 -7.32 7.55
CA THR A 89 13.00 -6.24 6.96
C THR A 89 13.19 -5.01 7.87
N LEU A 90 12.65 -5.03 9.10
CA LEU A 90 12.79 -3.91 10.06
C LEU A 90 14.23 -3.41 10.32
N PRO A 91 15.26 -4.27 10.44
CA PRO A 91 16.63 -3.79 10.64
C PRO A 91 17.35 -3.46 9.32
N LEU A 92 16.79 -3.81 8.17
CA LEU A 92 17.44 -3.66 6.87
C LEU A 92 17.25 -2.24 6.30
N PRO A 93 18.19 -1.70 5.51
CA PRO A 93 17.99 -0.41 4.84
C PRO A 93 16.95 -0.48 3.71
N PHE A 94 16.70 -1.67 3.18
CA PHE A 94 15.69 -1.93 2.16
C PHE A 94 14.48 -2.63 2.77
N LYS A 95 13.28 -2.09 2.54
CA LYS A 95 12.02 -2.57 3.13
C LYS A 95 11.16 -3.26 2.09
N ILE A 96 10.73 -4.49 2.37
CA ILE A 96 9.69 -5.14 1.58
C ILE A 96 8.36 -4.84 2.27
N ILE A 97 7.44 -4.18 1.56
CA ILE A 97 6.15 -3.78 2.11
C ILE A 97 5.07 -4.53 1.35
N ALA A 98 4.57 -5.60 1.96
CA ALA A 98 3.47 -6.36 1.40
C ALA A 98 2.57 -6.97 2.48
N PRO A 99 2.10 -6.20 3.49
CA PRO A 99 1.34 -6.77 4.60
C PRO A 99 -0.05 -7.26 4.20
N GLY A 100 -0.56 -6.82 3.05
CA GLY A 100 -1.84 -7.24 2.52
C GLY A 100 -1.97 -6.83 1.06
N TYR A 101 -3.14 -7.12 0.51
CA TYR A 101 -3.50 -6.73 -0.84
C TYR A 101 -5.02 -6.60 -0.97
N THR A 102 -5.48 -5.79 -1.92
CA THR A 102 -6.88 -5.84 -2.35
C THR A 102 -7.12 -7.08 -3.20
N SER A 103 -7.89 -8.02 -2.64
CA SER A 103 -8.39 -9.20 -3.34
C SER A 103 -9.57 -8.81 -4.22
N VAL A 104 -9.52 -9.18 -5.50
CA VAL A 104 -10.56 -8.89 -6.50
C VAL A 104 -11.12 -10.21 -6.99
N TYR A 105 -12.42 -10.41 -6.79
CA TYR A 105 -13.13 -11.65 -7.14
C TYR A 105 -13.89 -11.46 -8.44
N VAL A 106 -13.61 -12.33 -9.41
CA VAL A 106 -14.27 -12.37 -10.71
C VAL A 106 -15.30 -13.50 -10.70
N PHE A 107 -16.59 -13.15 -10.72
CA PHE A 107 -17.69 -14.13 -10.76
C PHE A 107 -18.27 -14.28 -12.16
N GLY A 108 -18.70 -15.49 -12.52
CA GLY A 108 -19.29 -15.79 -13.83
C GLY A 108 -18.26 -15.82 -14.97
N PRO A 109 -18.72 -15.94 -16.22
CA PRO A 109 -17.82 -16.14 -17.36
C PRO A 109 -16.87 -14.94 -17.53
N PRO A 110 -15.62 -15.19 -17.98
CA PRO A 110 -14.67 -14.14 -18.30
C PRO A 110 -15.25 -13.24 -19.38
N SER A 111 -15.09 -11.92 -19.21
CA SER A 111 -15.52 -10.94 -20.20
C SER A 111 -14.46 -9.85 -20.39
N PRO A 112 -14.38 -9.23 -21.58
CA PRO A 112 -13.44 -8.12 -21.82
C PRO A 112 -13.57 -7.00 -20.79
N ARG A 113 -14.80 -6.70 -20.36
CA ARG A 113 -15.09 -5.69 -19.32
C ARG A 113 -14.49 -6.07 -17.96
N LYS A 114 -14.63 -7.33 -17.53
CA LYS A 114 -14.06 -7.80 -16.25
C LYS A 114 -12.54 -7.84 -16.30
N ARG A 115 -11.95 -8.28 -17.41
CA ARG A 115 -10.50 -8.26 -17.63
C ARG A 115 -9.95 -6.84 -17.58
N ARG A 116 -10.62 -5.88 -18.24
CA ARG A 116 -10.28 -4.47 -18.18
C ARG A 116 -10.34 -3.95 -16.74
N GLY A 117 -11.39 -4.27 -16.00
CA GLY A 117 -11.52 -3.87 -14.60
C GLY A 117 -10.44 -4.41 -13.68
N LEU A 118 -9.98 -5.64 -13.92
CA LEU A 118 -8.85 -6.23 -13.20
C LEU A 118 -7.52 -5.53 -13.52
N LEU A 119 -7.27 -5.23 -14.80
CA LEU A 119 -6.03 -4.56 -15.22
C LEU A 119 -6.00 -3.10 -14.75
N GLU A 120 -7.10 -2.38 -14.89
CA GLU A 120 -7.19 -0.99 -14.43
C GLU A 120 -7.11 -0.89 -12.92
N SER A 121 -7.69 -1.84 -12.18
CA SER A 121 -7.57 -1.82 -10.72
C SER A 121 -6.11 -1.93 -10.30
N VAL A 122 -5.29 -2.78 -10.93
CA VAL A 122 -3.85 -2.96 -10.61
C VAL A 122 -3.05 -1.66 -10.72
N VAL A 123 -3.34 -0.81 -11.70
CA VAL A 123 -2.61 0.46 -11.88
C VAL A 123 -3.19 1.59 -11.01
N ALA A 124 -4.44 1.47 -10.58
CA ALA A 124 -5.16 2.51 -9.85
C ALA A 124 -4.52 2.87 -8.50
N GLY A 125 -4.05 1.88 -7.73
CA GLY A 125 -3.37 2.13 -6.45
C GLY A 125 -2.06 2.91 -6.62
N PRO A 126 -1.09 2.40 -7.40
CA PRO A 126 0.14 3.15 -7.65
C PRO A 126 -0.09 4.55 -8.21
N SER A 127 -1.12 4.74 -9.03
CA SER A 127 -1.46 6.05 -9.62
C SER A 127 -1.82 7.12 -8.58
N ILE A 128 -2.59 6.77 -7.54
CA ILE A 128 -2.93 7.75 -6.49
C ILE A 128 -1.70 8.09 -5.65
N ASN A 129 -0.81 7.14 -5.39
CA ASN A 129 0.43 7.41 -4.68
C ASN A 129 1.37 8.30 -5.50
N MET A 130 1.46 8.10 -6.81
CA MET A 130 2.17 9.02 -7.70
C MET A 130 1.60 10.44 -7.64
N LEU A 131 0.28 10.58 -7.65
CA LEU A 131 -0.39 11.87 -7.53
C LEU A 131 -0.08 12.54 -6.18
N LEU A 132 -0.19 11.80 -5.07
CA LEU A 132 0.13 12.31 -3.74
C LEU A 132 1.60 12.75 -3.63
N SER A 133 2.52 11.96 -4.18
CA SER A 133 3.93 12.29 -4.23
C SER A 133 4.18 13.57 -5.04
N PHE A 134 3.59 13.67 -6.24
CA PHE A 134 3.69 14.85 -7.09
C PHE A 134 3.17 16.13 -6.40
N LEU A 135 1.96 16.07 -5.83
CA LEU A 135 1.36 17.22 -5.14
C LEU A 135 2.19 17.66 -3.93
N ALA A 136 2.75 16.71 -3.18
CA ALA A 136 3.62 17.00 -2.04
C ALA A 136 4.94 17.64 -2.47
N LEU A 137 5.54 17.21 -3.58
CA LEU A 137 6.74 17.86 -4.13
C LEU A 137 6.45 19.30 -4.58
N VAL A 138 5.33 19.54 -5.27
CA VAL A 138 4.91 20.90 -5.66
C VAL A 138 4.73 21.79 -4.43
N ALA A 139 4.01 21.31 -3.42
CA ALA A 139 3.85 22.02 -2.16
C ALA A 139 5.19 22.25 -1.45
N GLY A 140 6.11 21.28 -1.51
CA GLY A 140 7.45 21.37 -0.93
C GLY A 140 8.28 22.49 -1.58
N VAL A 141 8.24 22.61 -2.90
CA VAL A 141 8.92 23.71 -3.62
C VAL A 141 8.38 25.07 -3.17
N ILE A 142 7.05 25.20 -3.05
CA ILE A 142 6.41 26.43 -2.55
C ILE A 142 6.88 26.75 -1.12
N ALA A 143 6.90 25.75 -0.23
CA ALA A 143 7.39 25.91 1.14
C ALA A 143 8.87 26.33 1.19
N ARG A 144 9.71 25.74 0.33
CA ARG A 144 11.14 26.05 0.24
C ARG A 144 11.41 27.48 -0.19
N VAL A 145 10.65 27.97 -1.19
CA VAL A 145 10.73 29.35 -1.69
C VAL A 145 10.19 30.33 -0.65
N GLY A 146 9.11 29.98 0.05
CA GLY A 146 8.53 30.78 1.13
C GLY A 146 9.31 30.78 2.46
N GLY A 147 10.49 30.14 2.51
CA GLY A 147 11.34 30.10 3.70
C GLY A 147 10.91 29.08 4.79
N ALA A 148 9.88 28.27 4.55
CA ALA A 148 9.38 27.26 5.48
C ALA A 148 10.17 25.93 5.33
N TYR A 149 11.43 25.92 5.78
CA TYR A 149 12.33 24.79 5.57
C TYR A 149 11.86 23.47 6.21
N GLU A 150 11.33 23.52 7.44
CA GLU A 150 10.79 22.33 8.11
C GLU A 150 9.61 21.70 7.35
N ALA A 151 8.71 22.54 6.83
CA ALA A 151 7.59 22.08 6.01
C ALA A 151 8.07 21.46 4.69
N PHE A 152 9.11 22.04 4.07
CA PHE A 152 9.74 21.46 2.89
C PHE A 152 10.29 20.05 3.17
N LEU A 153 11.06 19.87 4.24
CA LEU A 153 11.62 18.55 4.60
C LEU A 153 10.51 17.53 4.85
N TRP A 154 9.47 17.93 5.58
CA TRP A 154 8.32 17.07 5.87
C TRP A 154 7.61 16.63 4.58
N LEU A 155 7.35 17.55 3.65
CA LEU A 155 6.68 17.28 2.38
C LEU A 155 7.52 16.40 1.45
N VAL A 156 8.84 16.61 1.41
CA VAL A 156 9.74 15.74 0.64
C VAL A 156 9.72 14.32 1.19
N GLN A 157 9.72 14.14 2.51
CA GLN A 157 9.64 12.81 3.12
C GLN A 157 8.28 12.14 2.87
N PHE A 158 7.18 12.88 2.97
CA PHE A 158 5.84 12.37 2.61
C PHE A 158 5.78 11.96 1.13
N ALA A 159 6.37 12.77 0.25
CA ALA A 159 6.46 12.46 -1.18
C ALA A 159 7.28 11.21 -1.45
N TRP A 160 8.40 11.03 -0.74
CA TRP A 160 9.25 9.86 -0.82
C TRP A 160 8.49 8.58 -0.42
N VAL A 161 7.71 8.61 0.66
CA VAL A 161 6.90 7.46 1.10
C VAL A 161 5.91 7.03 0.01
N ASN A 162 5.16 7.99 -0.55
CA ASN A 162 4.19 7.68 -1.59
C ASN A 162 4.87 7.21 -2.89
N ALA A 163 5.99 7.83 -3.28
CA ALA A 163 6.79 7.37 -4.42
C ALA A 163 7.32 5.95 -4.21
N TYR A 164 7.80 5.64 -2.99
CA TYR A 164 8.28 4.31 -2.61
C TYR A 164 7.17 3.27 -2.78
N LEU A 165 5.99 3.51 -2.19
CA LEU A 165 4.84 2.63 -2.30
C LEU A 165 4.38 2.44 -3.76
N ALA A 166 4.38 3.51 -4.56
CA ALA A 166 4.03 3.42 -5.99
C ALA A 166 5.06 2.61 -6.77
N PHE A 167 6.35 2.88 -6.58
CA PHE A 167 7.45 2.23 -7.30
C PHE A 167 7.43 0.71 -7.10
N PHE A 168 7.39 0.25 -5.85
CA PHE A 168 7.38 -1.20 -5.58
C PHE A 168 6.13 -1.87 -6.13
N ASN A 169 4.95 -1.26 -5.97
CA ASN A 169 3.73 -1.87 -6.50
C ASN A 169 3.61 -1.88 -8.03
N LEU A 170 4.48 -1.17 -8.76
CA LEU A 170 4.59 -1.30 -10.21
C LEU A 170 5.56 -2.39 -10.69
N LEU A 171 6.41 -2.92 -9.80
CA LEU A 171 7.34 -3.96 -10.19
C LEU A 171 6.58 -5.25 -10.53
N PRO A 172 6.95 -5.96 -11.61
CA PRO A 172 6.34 -7.24 -12.00
C PRO A 172 6.87 -8.41 -11.14
N LEU A 173 6.84 -8.26 -9.82
CA LEU A 173 7.38 -9.22 -8.86
C LEU A 173 6.31 -9.57 -7.81
N PRO A 174 5.87 -10.83 -7.68
CA PRO A 174 4.99 -11.23 -6.59
C PRO A 174 5.64 -10.93 -5.23
N PRO A 175 4.88 -10.48 -4.22
CA PRO A 175 3.42 -10.32 -4.15
C PRO A 175 2.88 -8.95 -4.61
N LEU A 176 3.71 -8.11 -5.25
CA LEU A 176 3.39 -6.72 -5.60
C LEU A 176 2.33 -6.63 -6.71
N ASP A 177 1.60 -5.52 -6.78
CA ASP A 177 0.45 -5.36 -7.69
C ASP A 177 0.84 -5.58 -9.17
N GLY A 178 2.01 -5.09 -9.59
CA GLY A 178 2.52 -5.18 -10.97
C GLY A 178 2.65 -6.61 -11.50
N SER A 179 2.78 -7.62 -10.63
CA SER A 179 2.82 -9.05 -11.01
C SER A 179 1.52 -9.56 -11.64
N ARG A 180 0.39 -8.86 -11.42
CA ARG A 180 -0.92 -9.23 -11.98
C ARG A 180 -1.09 -8.78 -13.44
N CYS A 181 -0.24 -7.88 -13.92
CA CYS A 181 -0.24 -7.44 -15.32
C CYS A 181 0.46 -8.42 -16.27
N SER A 182 1.42 -9.22 -15.79
CA SER A 182 2.25 -10.10 -16.61
C SER A 182 1.62 -11.46 -16.99
N GLY A 183 0.33 -11.68 -16.69
CA GLY A 183 -0.40 -12.87 -17.12
C GLY A 183 -0.22 -14.12 -16.23
N SER A 184 0.39 -13.98 -15.06
CA SER A 184 0.64 -15.05 -14.09
C SER A 184 -0.47 -15.19 -13.02
N ALA A 185 -1.73 -15.01 -13.41
CA ALA A 185 -2.90 -15.18 -12.53
C ALA A 185 -3.62 -16.51 -12.79
#